data_AF-A0A2N7FIR6-F1
#
_entry.id   AF-A0A2N7FIR6-F1
#
_cell.length_a   1.000
_cell.length_b   1.000
_cell.length_c   1.000
_cell.angle_alpha   90.00
_cell.angle_beta   90.00
_cell.angle_gamma   90.00
#
_symmetry.space_group_name_H-M   'P 1'
#
loop_
_entity.id
_entity.type
_entity.pdbx_description
1 polymer ?
#
loop_
_entity_poly.entity_id
_entity_poly.type
_entity_poly.pdbx_seq_one_letter_code
_entity_poly.pdbx_strand_id
1 'polypeptide(L)'
;MTLILEAKQGGCRLEPACHEVQADKRPICLRPEPANKLSQEERDAIIEVCNRSEFASLPPTQIVPTLLDRGEYIASESSFCRVLSTQGQLHKRGRQRTRQKQAKPTSYTATDSN
;
A
#
# COMPACT_ATOMS: atom_id res chain seq x y z
N MET A 1 -14.20 37.99 27.93
CA MET A 1 -15.35 38.08 27.02
C MET A 1 -15.74 39.54 26.70
N THR A 2 -14.79 40.49 26.75
CA THR A 2 -15.08 41.93 26.55
C THR A 2 -14.10 42.62 25.60
N LEU A 3 -12.86 42.13 25.48
CA LEU A 3 -11.84 42.78 24.64
C LEU A 3 -12.02 42.60 23.11
N ILE A 4 -12.70 41.54 22.66
CA ILE A 4 -12.91 41.28 21.22
C ILE A 4 -14.09 42.12 20.66
N LEU A 5 -15.06 42.46 21.52
CA LEU A 5 -16.23 43.26 21.14
C LEU A 5 -15.86 44.74 20.96
N GLU A 6 -14.97 45.28 21.80
CA GLU A 6 -14.47 46.66 21.66
C GLU A 6 -13.63 46.86 20.39
N ALA A 7 -12.81 45.87 20.01
CA ALA A 7 -11.99 45.92 18.80
C ALA A 7 -12.81 45.97 17.49
N LYS A 8 -14.05 45.46 17.50
CA LYS A 8 -14.95 45.52 16.35
C LYS A 8 -15.65 46.89 16.18
N GLN A 9 -15.84 47.65 17.27
CA GLN A 9 -16.49 48.97 17.24
C GLN A 9 -15.55 50.08 16.72
N GLY A 10 -14.24 49.88 16.80
CA GLY A 10 -13.22 50.82 16.28
C GLY A 10 -12.95 50.75 14.78
N GLY A 11 -13.77 50.03 13.99
CA GLY A 11 -13.62 49.95 12.53
C GLY A 11 -12.43 49.10 12.05
N CYS A 12 -11.82 48.31 12.92
CA CYS A 12 -10.78 47.37 12.52
C CYS A 12 -11.38 46.29 11.61
N ARG A 13 -11.03 46.32 10.33
CA ARG A 13 -11.35 45.25 9.36
C ARG A 13 -10.52 44.01 9.71
N LEU A 14 -10.98 43.23 10.69
CA LEU A 14 -10.48 41.90 10.94
C LEU A 14 -11.08 40.98 9.88
N GLU A 15 -10.45 40.91 8.70
CA GLU A 15 -10.68 39.80 7.79
C GLU A 15 -10.29 38.51 8.53
N PRO A 16 -11.16 37.50 8.64
CA PRO A 16 -10.77 36.24 9.24
C PRO A 16 -9.85 35.52 8.24
N ALA A 17 -8.55 35.75 8.36
CA ALA A 17 -7.52 35.04 7.59
C ALA A 17 -7.39 33.55 8.00
N CYS A 18 -8.28 33.04 8.86
CA CYS A 18 -8.29 31.65 9.27
C CYS A 18 -9.64 31.03 8.89
N HIS A 19 -9.71 30.48 7.68
CA HIS A 19 -10.70 29.44 7.39
C HIS A 19 -10.37 28.24 8.28
N GLU A 20 -11.37 27.70 8.98
CA GLU A 20 -11.20 26.49 9.79
C GLU A 20 -10.62 25.38 8.91
N VAL A 21 -9.40 24.92 9.23
CA VAL A 21 -8.75 23.84 8.50
C VAL A 21 -9.58 22.57 8.73
N GLN A 22 -10.33 22.17 7.72
CA GLN A 22 -11.16 20.97 7.79
C GLN A 22 -10.25 19.75 7.95
N ALA A 23 -10.43 19.01 9.04
CA ALA A 23 -9.60 17.86 9.37
C ALA A 23 -9.64 16.78 8.26
N ASP A 24 -8.53 16.09 8.06
CA ASP A 24 -8.40 15.05 7.03
C ASP A 24 -9.40 13.91 7.28
N LYS A 25 -10.33 13.72 6.34
CA LYS A 25 -11.39 12.71 6.41
C LYS A 25 -11.00 11.36 5.77
N ARG A 26 -9.84 11.26 5.10
CA ARG A 26 -9.34 10.00 4.51
C ARG A 26 -9.24 8.82 5.48
N PRO A 27 -8.87 9.00 6.77
CA PRO A 27 -8.85 7.88 7.74
C PRO A 27 -10.25 7.44 8.20
N ILE A 28 -11.25 8.33 8.11
CA ILE A 28 -12.62 8.11 8.61
C ILE A 28 -13.58 7.68 7.49
N CYS A 29 -13.11 7.70 6.24
CA CYS A 29 -13.90 7.33 5.08
C CYS A 29 -14.15 5.81 5.04
N LEU A 30 -15.43 5.41 5.01
CA LEU A 30 -15.83 4.02 4.80
C LEU A 30 -15.37 3.58 3.41
N ARG A 31 -14.46 2.60 3.36
CA ARG A 31 -13.99 2.00 2.10
C ARG A 31 -14.80 0.73 1.85
N PRO A 32 -15.78 0.74 0.94
CA PRO A 32 -16.52 -0.47 0.60
C PRO A 32 -15.58 -1.51 0.01
N GLU A 33 -16.00 -2.78 0.06
CA GLU A 33 -15.21 -3.83 -0.58
C GLU A 33 -15.13 -3.59 -2.09
N PRO A 34 -13.94 -3.72 -2.69
CA PRO A 34 -13.78 -3.49 -4.12
C PRO A 34 -14.58 -4.54 -4.89
N ALA A 35 -15.28 -4.12 -5.96
CA ALA A 35 -16.07 -5.02 -6.80
C ALA A 35 -15.25 -6.19 -7.39
N ASN A 36 -13.94 -6.00 -7.55
CA ASN A 36 -13.01 -6.99 -8.09
C ASN A 36 -12.40 -7.88 -7.00
N LYS A 37 -13.05 -7.99 -5.84
CA LYS A 37 -12.56 -8.85 -4.75
C LYS A 37 -12.78 -10.30 -5.15
N LEU A 38 -11.69 -11.08 -5.16
CA LEU A 38 -11.76 -12.53 -5.34
C LEU A 38 -12.66 -13.17 -4.28
N SER A 39 -13.59 -13.98 -4.74
CA SER A 39 -14.41 -14.87 -3.94
C SER A 39 -13.53 -15.90 -3.23
N GLN A 40 -14.08 -16.60 -2.23
CA GLN A 40 -13.32 -17.65 -1.56
C GLN A 40 -13.04 -18.83 -2.49
N GLU A 41 -14.02 -19.21 -3.33
CA GLU A 41 -13.90 -20.28 -4.30
C GLU A 41 -12.77 -20.02 -5.32
N GLU A 42 -12.66 -18.80 -5.82
CA GLU A 42 -11.59 -18.41 -6.75
C GLU A 42 -10.21 -18.49 -6.08
N ARG A 43 -10.11 -18.13 -4.80
CA ARG A 43 -8.84 -18.24 -4.04
C ARG A 43 -8.44 -19.69 -3.84
N ASP A 44 -9.40 -20.54 -3.52
CA ASP A 44 -9.16 -21.97 -3.30
C ASP A 44 -8.75 -22.64 -4.62
N ALA A 45 -9.39 -22.27 -5.73
CA ALA A 45 -8.98 -22.71 -7.07
C ALA A 45 -7.53 -22.29 -7.41
N ILE A 46 -7.14 -21.05 -7.10
CA ILE A 46 -5.75 -20.59 -7.26
C ILE A 46 -4.77 -21.47 -6.47
N ILE A 47 -5.08 -21.74 -5.20
CA ILE A 47 -4.23 -22.55 -4.32
C ILE A 47 -4.13 -23.99 -4.84
N GLU A 48 -5.25 -24.58 -5.24
CA GLU A 48 -5.29 -25.93 -5.81
C GLU A 48 -4.39 -26.02 -7.05
N VAL A 49 -4.55 -25.10 -7.99
CA VAL A 49 -3.77 -25.07 -9.23
C VAL A 49 -2.28 -24.91 -8.94
N CYS A 50 -1.90 -24.00 -8.03
CA CYS A 50 -0.50 -23.81 -7.66
C CYS A 50 0.11 -25.02 -6.96
N ASN A 51 -0.69 -25.81 -6.23
CA ASN A 51 -0.24 -27.02 -5.55
C ASN A 51 -0.20 -28.26 -6.46
N ARG A 52 -0.72 -28.21 -7.69
CA ARG A 52 -0.59 -29.32 -8.66
C ARG A 52 0.89 -29.56 -8.97
N SER A 53 1.27 -30.81 -9.15
CA SER A 53 2.66 -31.22 -9.39
C SER A 53 3.32 -30.51 -10.59
N GLU A 54 2.53 -30.18 -11.61
CA GLU A 54 2.97 -29.42 -12.79
C GLU A 54 3.41 -27.99 -12.47
N PHE A 55 2.73 -27.34 -11.52
CA PHE A 55 2.92 -25.91 -11.21
C PHE A 55 3.63 -25.67 -9.88
N ALA A 56 3.78 -26.68 -9.03
CA ALA A 56 4.34 -26.58 -7.68
C ALA A 56 5.75 -25.96 -7.61
N SER A 57 6.54 -26.05 -8.68
CA SER A 57 7.89 -25.47 -8.78
C SER A 57 7.96 -24.20 -9.61
N LEU A 58 6.84 -23.74 -10.18
CA LEU A 58 6.78 -22.62 -11.11
C LEU A 58 6.27 -21.35 -10.40
N PRO A 59 6.80 -20.16 -10.74
CA PRO A 59 6.28 -18.91 -10.22
C PRO A 59 4.95 -18.52 -10.89
N PRO A 60 4.13 -17.65 -10.26
CA PRO A 60 2.87 -17.16 -10.83
C PRO A 60 3.00 -16.57 -12.24
N THR A 61 4.13 -15.90 -12.51
CA THR A 61 4.48 -15.32 -13.81
C THR A 61 4.57 -16.37 -14.93
N GLN A 62 4.82 -17.64 -14.61
CA GLN A 62 4.82 -18.75 -15.57
C GLN A 62 3.50 -19.51 -15.58
N ILE A 63 2.89 -19.72 -14.41
CA ILE A 63 1.62 -20.44 -14.27
C ILE A 63 0.50 -19.74 -15.06
N VAL A 64 0.34 -18.42 -14.88
CA VAL A 64 -0.78 -17.68 -15.48
C VAL A 64 -0.77 -17.72 -17.02
N PRO A 65 0.35 -17.47 -17.72
CA PRO A 65 0.43 -17.67 -19.16
C PRO A 65 0.07 -19.10 -19.60
N THR A 66 0.58 -20.12 -18.91
CA THR A 66 0.29 -21.52 -19.26
C THR A 66 -1.19 -21.88 -19.10
N LEU A 67 -1.88 -21.32 -18.10
CA LEU A 67 -3.32 -21.48 -17.95
C LEU A 67 -4.09 -20.77 -19.07
N LEU A 68 -3.66 -19.55 -19.43
CA LEU A 68 -4.26 -18.80 -20.54
C LEU A 68 -4.09 -19.52 -21.88
N ASP A 69 -2.93 -20.14 -22.13
CA ASP A 69 -2.70 -20.96 -23.32
C ASP A 69 -3.66 -22.17 -23.40
N ARG A 70 -4.12 -22.67 -22.24
CA ARG A 70 -5.14 -23.73 -22.12
C ARG A 70 -6.57 -23.20 -22.18
N GLY A 71 -6.77 -21.88 -22.22
CA GLY A 71 -8.07 -21.23 -22.17
C GLY A 71 -8.69 -21.16 -20.77
N GLU A 72 -7.90 -21.42 -19.71
CA GLU A 72 -8.35 -21.36 -18.33
C GLU A 72 -7.96 -20.02 -17.71
N TYR A 73 -8.95 -19.18 -17.37
CA TYR A 73 -8.72 -17.91 -16.67
C TYR A 73 -9.41 -17.91 -15.30
N ILE A 74 -8.60 -17.82 -14.25
CA ILE A 74 -9.08 -17.71 -12.87
C ILE A 74 -8.93 -16.27 -12.36
N ALA A 75 -7.72 -15.70 -12.52
CA ALA A 75 -7.41 -14.35 -12.07
C ALA A 75 -6.13 -13.82 -12.72
N SER A 76 -5.85 -12.53 -12.52
CA SER A 76 -4.60 -11.89 -12.96
C SER A 76 -3.38 -12.37 -12.17
N GLU A 77 -2.18 -12.22 -12.74
CA GLU A 77 -0.91 -12.53 -12.06
C GLU A 77 -0.78 -11.85 -10.68
N SER A 78 -1.15 -10.57 -10.60
CA SER A 78 -1.15 -9.81 -9.34
C SER A 78 -2.05 -10.45 -8.28
N SER A 79 -3.19 -11.00 -8.68
CA SER A 79 -4.10 -11.72 -7.79
C SER A 79 -3.50 -13.03 -7.29
N PHE A 80 -2.89 -13.83 -8.17
CA PHE A 80 -2.17 -15.04 -7.79
C PHE A 80 -1.08 -14.74 -6.75
N CYS A 81 -0.25 -13.72 -7.02
CA CYS A 81 0.81 -13.30 -6.11
C CYS A 81 0.25 -12.89 -4.73
N ARG A 82 -0.86 -12.14 -4.69
CA ARG A 82 -1.52 -11.74 -3.42
C ARG A 82 -2.04 -12.95 -2.65
N VAL A 83 -2.69 -13.91 -3.31
CA VAL A 83 -3.22 -15.13 -2.67
C VAL A 83 -2.06 -15.96 -2.10
N LEU A 84 -1.03 -16.23 -2.90
CA LEU A 84 0.14 -17.00 -2.47
C LEU A 84 0.94 -16.30 -1.37
N SER A 85 1.00 -14.97 -1.39
CA SER A 85 1.63 -14.19 -0.30
C SER A 85 0.87 -14.34 1.02
N THR A 86 -0.46 -14.45 0.96
CA THR A 86 -1.31 -14.66 2.15
C THR A 86 -1.12 -16.06 2.73
N GLN A 87 -0.88 -17.05 1.87
CA GLN A 87 -0.58 -18.44 2.26
C GLN A 87 0.90 -18.68 2.62
N GLY A 88 1.76 -17.65 2.52
CA GLY A 88 3.19 -17.78 2.80
C GLY A 88 3.97 -18.66 1.80
N GLN A 89 3.37 -18.98 0.65
CA GLN A 89 3.99 -19.83 -0.38
C GLN A 89 4.91 -19.04 -1.33
N LEU A 90 4.86 -17.71 -1.27
CA LEU A 90 5.70 -16.83 -2.10
C LEU A 90 7.06 -16.58 -1.42
N HIS A 91 8.07 -17.36 -1.78
CA HIS A 91 9.42 -17.20 -1.27
C HIS A 91 10.22 -16.19 -2.09
N LYS A 92 11.03 -15.36 -1.42
CA LYS A 92 11.98 -14.50 -2.12
C LYS A 92 13.06 -15.34 -2.79
N ARG A 93 13.47 -14.94 -4.00
CA ARG A 93 14.49 -15.65 -4.76
C ARG A 93 15.85 -15.50 -4.08
N GLY A 94 16.40 -16.61 -3.60
CA GLY A 94 17.77 -16.72 -3.12
C GLY A 94 18.03 -16.22 -1.69
N ARG A 95 19.31 -16.26 -1.30
CA ARG A 95 19.82 -15.81 0.01
C ARG A 95 19.95 -14.29 0.07
N GLN A 96 18.95 -13.58 -0.44
CA GLN A 96 18.97 -12.12 -0.46
C GLN A 96 18.99 -11.63 0.99
N ARG A 97 20.09 -10.98 1.38
CA ARG A 97 20.22 -10.39 2.72
C ARG A 97 19.05 -9.44 2.96
N THR A 98 18.33 -9.64 4.05
CA THR A 98 17.34 -8.67 4.53
C THR A 98 18.01 -7.30 4.60
N ARG A 99 17.34 -6.25 4.09
CA ARG A 99 17.85 -4.88 4.15
C ARG A 99 18.23 -4.55 5.59
N GLN A 100 19.51 -4.34 5.85
CA GLN A 100 19.96 -3.89 7.15
C GLN A 100 19.72 -2.40 7.29
N LYS A 101 19.22 -1.98 8.46
CA LYS A 101 19.10 -0.56 8.79
C LYS A 101 20.51 -0.03 9.06
N GLN A 102 21.12 0.65 8.09
CA GLN A 102 22.37 1.36 8.30
C GLN A 102 22.09 2.76 8.87
N ALA A 103 22.90 3.19 9.83
CA ALA A 103 22.87 4.56 10.32
C ALA A 103 23.28 5.51 9.19
N LYS A 104 22.73 6.73 9.21
CA LYS A 104 23.20 7.78 8.28
C LYS A 104 24.69 8.03 8.54
N PRO A 105 25.51 8.19 7.49
CA PRO A 105 26.94 8.49 7.67
C PRO A 105 27.11 9.79 8.44
N THR A 106 28.14 9.86 9.30
CA THR A 106 28.46 11.05 10.08
C THR A 106 28.87 12.19 9.15
N SER A 107 28.11 13.28 9.14
CA SER A 107 28.50 14.51 8.45
C SER A 107 29.38 15.36 9.35
N TYR A 108 30.54 15.79 8.85
CA TYR A 108 31.33 16.84 9.48
C TYR A 108 31.05 18.16 8.76
N THR A 109 30.78 19.20 9.54
CA THR A 109 30.63 20.57 9.07
C THR A 109 31.85 21.35 9.54
N ALA A 110 32.59 21.97 8.61
CA ALA A 110 33.70 22.84 8.98
C ALA A 110 33.14 24.09 9.68
N THR A 111 33.57 24.34 10.91
CA THR A 111 33.12 25.48 11.70
C THR A 111 33.83 26.77 11.36
N ASP A 112 35.08 26.72 10.89
CA ASP A 112 35.84 27.91 10.50
C ASP A 112 36.97 27.60 9.51
N SER A 113 37.48 28.65 8.87
CA SER A 113 38.62 28.59 7.94
C SER A 113 39.95 28.67 8.69
N ASN A 114 41.00 28.04 8.12
CA ASN A 114 42.35 28.01 8.68
C ASN A 114 43.13 29.31 8.46
#